data_AF-A0A955P3R5-F1
#
_entry.id   AF-A0A955P3R5-F1
#
_cell.length_a   1.000
_cell.length_b   1.000
_cell.length_c   1.000
_cell.angle_alpha   90.00
_cell.angle_beta   90.00
_cell.angle_gamma   90.00
#
_symmetry.space_group_name_H-M   'P 1'
#
loop_
_entity.id
_entity.type
_entity.pdbx_description
1 polymer ?
#
loop_
_entity_poly.entity_id
_entity_poly.type
_entity_poly.pdbx_seq_one_letter_code
_entity_poly.pdbx_strand_id
1 'polypeptide(L)'
;EDLYDPAMKIPFILSYPGKVPPGTRVKELVHSLDYVPTVLALAGLPPLDGAEGFDLSTSILAQSESERGNLVSFLENEEDQFLDEGDKILGARTHRWKFIQNSNHKRPETLFGKLVNEDLRAPMFAQVFIKESSFASIAAHIRYHTEESYSLRHQYPELSSIPTTMIKSIQLGVDPLHSEAAKGAILEKPNPGWRVSMTPNLYERAREYGLTMGYQTKHMVIESLVVDLAIPWGLTESTVVLDNLELIFLETVDGQPQWKKRIVTDMEAGRGEEVLRDSGTGPKHTVESSWERDTAFKGPQNLAQRIRLVFEPVTPSQVVDELYDLQSDPKELDNLLSPESSADTPGDLLVQIRDGMRDRLENWKEGESAFQTEAASLSAEDRANLEAIGYFK
;
A
#
# COMPACT_ATOMS: atom_id res chain seq x y z
N GLU A 1 -9.24 2.67 3.20
CA GLU A 1 -9.68 3.34 4.46
C GLU A 1 -10.75 2.59 5.29
N ASP A 2 -10.74 1.26 5.48
CA ASP A 2 -11.78 0.69 6.37
C ASP A 2 -11.41 -0.67 6.98
N LEU A 3 -11.44 -0.76 8.31
CA LEU A 3 -11.43 -2.02 9.08
C LEU A 3 -12.70 -2.16 9.94
N TYR A 4 -13.74 -1.36 9.72
CA TYR A 4 -15.00 -1.39 10.46
C TYR A 4 -15.87 -2.58 10.05
N ASP A 5 -16.72 -3.02 10.99
CA ASP A 5 -17.57 -4.20 10.79
C ASP A 5 -18.48 -4.14 9.54
N PRO A 6 -19.02 -2.99 9.11
CA PRO A 6 -19.78 -2.90 7.86
C PRO A 6 -19.00 -3.30 6.60
N ALA A 7 -17.68 -3.08 6.58
CA ALA A 7 -16.81 -3.46 5.47
C ALA A 7 -16.31 -4.91 5.60
N MET A 8 -16.06 -5.37 6.82
CA MET A 8 -15.38 -6.65 7.07
C MET A 8 -16.31 -7.83 7.34
N LYS A 9 -17.47 -7.59 7.96
CA LYS A 9 -18.35 -8.67 8.45
C LYS A 9 -19.24 -9.20 7.35
N ILE A 10 -18.75 -10.21 6.66
CA ILE A 10 -19.48 -10.89 5.59
C ILE A 10 -20.40 -12.02 6.12
N PRO A 11 -21.53 -12.30 5.44
CA PRO A 11 -22.35 -13.46 5.77
C PRO A 11 -21.67 -14.77 5.35
N PHE A 12 -21.54 -15.73 6.27
CA PHE A 12 -21.11 -17.09 5.97
C PHE A 12 -22.21 -18.09 6.36
N ILE A 13 -22.73 -18.82 5.36
CA ILE A 13 -23.81 -19.79 5.52
C ILE A 13 -23.36 -21.11 4.90
N LEU A 14 -23.40 -22.19 5.70
CA LEU A 14 -23.05 -23.53 5.29
C LEU A 14 -24.28 -24.45 5.38
N SER A 15 -24.45 -25.34 4.40
CA SER A 15 -25.48 -26.38 4.41
C SER A 15 -24.81 -27.75 4.27
N TYR A 16 -25.01 -28.62 5.26
CA TYR A 16 -24.56 -30.01 5.20
C TYR A 16 -25.69 -30.93 5.67
N PRO A 17 -26.62 -31.30 4.77
CA PRO A 17 -27.78 -32.11 5.09
C PRO A 17 -27.41 -33.42 5.79
N GLY A 18 -28.11 -33.74 6.88
CA GLY A 18 -27.88 -34.97 7.65
C GLY A 18 -26.66 -34.94 8.58
N LYS A 19 -25.84 -33.89 8.54
CA LYS A 19 -24.67 -33.71 9.42
C LYS A 19 -24.78 -32.48 10.31
N VAL A 20 -25.17 -31.33 9.73
CA VAL A 20 -25.37 -30.08 10.47
C VAL A 20 -26.86 -29.83 10.69
N PRO A 21 -27.34 -29.73 11.95
CA PRO A 21 -28.73 -29.39 12.22
C PRO A 21 -29.11 -28.02 11.62
N PRO A 22 -30.27 -27.89 10.95
CA PRO A 22 -30.76 -26.60 10.47
C PRO A 22 -30.86 -25.57 11.60
N GLY A 23 -30.46 -24.33 11.34
CA GLY A 23 -30.50 -23.24 12.32
C GLY A 23 -29.32 -23.20 13.30
N THR A 24 -28.35 -24.11 13.18
CA THR A 24 -27.09 -24.05 13.94
C THR A 24 -26.42 -22.68 13.75
N ARG A 25 -25.95 -22.08 14.86
CA ARG A 25 -25.19 -20.82 14.85
C ARG A 25 -23.85 -21.01 15.53
N VAL A 26 -22.78 -20.77 14.79
CA VAL A 26 -21.41 -20.69 15.32
C VAL A 26 -21.15 -19.23 15.71
N LYS A 27 -20.71 -19.02 16.96
CA LYS A 27 -20.44 -17.68 17.50
C LYS A 27 -18.97 -17.28 17.43
N GLU A 28 -18.07 -18.24 17.16
CA GLU A 28 -16.62 -18.01 17.04
C GLU A 28 -16.30 -16.96 15.97
N LEU A 29 -15.17 -16.27 16.15
CA LEU A 29 -14.61 -15.42 15.10
C LEU A 29 -14.07 -16.31 13.98
N VAL A 30 -14.58 -16.10 12.77
CA VAL A 30 -14.24 -16.87 11.56
C VAL A 30 -13.66 -15.92 10.51
N HIS A 31 -12.64 -16.37 9.79
CA HIS A 31 -12.02 -15.65 8.68
C HIS A 31 -12.32 -16.32 7.34
N SER A 32 -12.15 -15.59 6.25
CA SER A 32 -12.21 -16.13 4.90
C SER A 32 -11.20 -17.25 4.66
N LEU A 33 -10.03 -17.18 5.29
CA LEU A 33 -8.96 -18.18 5.19
C LEU A 33 -9.35 -19.53 5.80
N ASP A 34 -10.26 -19.57 6.77
CA ASP A 34 -10.72 -20.81 7.42
C ASP A 34 -11.59 -21.68 6.51
N TYR A 35 -12.09 -21.10 5.41
CA TYR A 35 -13.03 -21.78 4.53
C TYR A 35 -12.45 -23.05 3.92
N VAL A 36 -11.25 -22.94 3.33
CA VAL A 36 -10.58 -24.08 2.68
C VAL A 36 -10.28 -25.22 3.67
N PRO A 37 -9.58 -25.01 4.80
CA PRO A 37 -9.30 -26.09 5.74
C PRO A 37 -10.58 -26.71 6.32
N THR A 38 -11.61 -25.91 6.60
CA THR A 38 -12.91 -26.41 7.09
C THR A 38 -13.60 -27.32 6.08
N VAL A 39 -13.60 -26.93 4.80
CA VAL A 39 -14.24 -27.69 3.73
C VAL A 39 -13.52 -29.03 3.51
N LEU A 40 -12.17 -29.02 3.49
CA LEU A 40 -11.36 -30.22 3.39
C LEU A 40 -11.66 -31.18 4.55
N ALA A 41 -11.70 -30.67 5.79
CA ALA A 41 -12.01 -31.48 6.96
C ALA A 41 -13.43 -32.06 6.95
N LEU A 42 -14.44 -31.27 6.57
CA LEU A 42 -15.83 -31.75 6.43
C LEU A 42 -16.00 -32.80 5.32
N ALA A 43 -15.14 -32.75 4.31
CA ALA A 43 -15.02 -33.74 3.24
C ALA A 43 -14.09 -34.92 3.59
N GLY A 44 -13.50 -34.94 4.79
CA GLY A 44 -12.59 -36.03 5.21
C GLY A 44 -11.27 -36.08 4.40
N LEU A 45 -10.84 -34.94 3.85
CA LEU A 45 -9.63 -34.79 3.04
C LEU A 45 -8.44 -34.41 3.91
N PRO A 46 -7.20 -34.70 3.47
CA PRO A 46 -6.03 -34.24 4.19
C PRO A 46 -6.00 -32.70 4.29
N PRO A 47 -5.45 -32.14 5.39
CA PRO A 47 -5.21 -30.71 5.50
C PRO A 47 -4.34 -30.18 4.36
N LEU A 48 -4.55 -28.92 3.99
CA LEU A 48 -3.69 -28.24 3.03
C LEU A 48 -2.40 -27.79 3.72
N ASP A 49 -1.25 -28.32 3.26
CA ASP A 49 0.06 -27.88 3.73
C ASP A 49 0.23 -26.38 3.50
N GLY A 50 0.66 -25.65 4.53
CA GLY A 50 0.86 -24.20 4.47
C GLY A 50 -0.42 -23.37 4.60
N ALA A 51 -1.58 -23.97 4.89
CA ALA A 51 -2.80 -23.20 5.16
C ALA A 51 -2.68 -22.38 6.46
N GLU A 52 -3.00 -21.09 6.37
CA GLU A 52 -3.03 -20.15 7.51
C GLU A 52 -4.35 -20.19 8.28
N GLY A 53 -5.43 -20.62 7.61
CA GLY A 53 -6.76 -20.75 8.21
C GLY A 53 -6.88 -21.97 9.13
N PHE A 54 -7.90 -21.95 9.99
CA PHE A 54 -8.19 -23.04 10.93
C PHE A 54 -9.35 -23.92 10.45
N ASP A 55 -9.32 -25.20 10.79
CA ASP A 55 -10.46 -26.10 10.61
C ASP A 55 -11.56 -25.82 11.65
N LEU A 56 -12.74 -25.42 11.18
CA LEU A 56 -13.93 -25.14 11.99
C LEU A 56 -14.93 -26.31 12.06
N SER A 57 -14.57 -27.48 11.50
CA SER A 57 -15.45 -28.65 11.45
C SER A 57 -15.95 -29.07 12.83
N THR A 58 -15.11 -28.96 13.86
CA THR A 58 -15.47 -29.23 15.26
C THR A 58 -16.54 -28.25 15.76
N SER A 59 -16.35 -26.95 15.54
CA SER A 59 -17.33 -25.91 15.91
C SER A 59 -18.66 -26.09 15.19
N ILE A 60 -18.61 -26.52 13.93
CA ILE A 60 -19.79 -26.71 13.08
C ILE A 60 -20.57 -27.98 13.46
N LEU A 61 -19.87 -29.10 13.68
CA LEU A 61 -20.48 -30.41 13.90
C LEU A 61 -20.79 -30.67 15.37
N ALA A 62 -19.86 -30.35 16.27
CA ALA A 62 -19.97 -30.63 17.70
C ALA A 62 -20.53 -29.44 18.52
N GLN A 63 -20.66 -28.25 17.92
CA GLN A 63 -21.08 -27.02 18.61
C GLN A 63 -20.24 -26.70 19.85
N SER A 64 -18.97 -27.12 19.85
CA SER A 64 -17.99 -26.82 20.88
C SER A 64 -16.99 -25.79 20.36
N GLU A 65 -16.46 -24.96 21.23
CA GLU A 65 -15.42 -24.00 20.84
C GLU A 65 -14.19 -24.74 20.28
N SER A 66 -13.75 -24.34 19.07
CA SER A 66 -12.45 -24.76 18.55
C SER A 66 -11.31 -24.11 19.33
N GLU A 67 -10.08 -24.55 19.09
CA GLU A 67 -8.87 -23.90 19.60
C GLU A 67 -8.80 -22.40 19.22
N ARG A 68 -9.58 -21.96 18.20
CA ARG A 68 -9.69 -20.59 17.73
C ARG A 68 -10.57 -19.68 18.60
N GLY A 69 -11.52 -20.22 19.35
CA GLY A 69 -12.51 -19.44 20.11
C GLY A 69 -11.90 -18.42 21.10
N ASN A 70 -10.65 -18.63 21.50
CA ASN A 70 -9.89 -17.76 22.42
C ASN A 70 -8.80 -16.92 21.74
N LEU A 71 -8.63 -17.03 20.42
CA LEU A 71 -7.56 -16.36 19.68
C LEU A 71 -7.96 -14.94 19.25
N VAL A 72 -6.93 -14.10 19.14
CA VAL A 72 -7.06 -12.79 18.50
C VAL A 72 -7.13 -13.00 16.99
N SER A 73 -8.12 -12.37 16.37
CA SER A 73 -8.25 -12.24 14.93
C SER A 73 -7.46 -11.03 14.45
N PHE A 74 -6.54 -11.20 13.52
CA PHE A 74 -5.84 -10.10 12.89
C PHE A 74 -6.60 -9.62 11.65
N LEU A 75 -6.51 -8.33 11.39
CA LEU A 75 -7.24 -7.61 10.36
C LEU A 75 -6.23 -6.83 9.53
N GLU A 76 -6.37 -6.89 8.21
CA GLU A 76 -5.52 -6.18 7.28
C GLU A 76 -6.36 -5.64 6.12
N ASN A 77 -6.02 -4.42 5.71
CA ASN A 77 -6.53 -3.83 4.48
C ASN A 77 -5.35 -3.22 3.70
N GLU A 78 -5.16 -3.72 2.48
CA GLU A 78 -4.22 -3.19 1.50
C GLU A 78 -5.00 -2.38 0.46
N GLU A 79 -4.75 -1.08 0.38
CA GLU A 79 -5.49 -0.20 -0.53
C GLU A 79 -5.05 -0.35 -2.00
N ASP A 80 -3.83 -0.86 -2.24
CA ASP A 80 -3.33 -1.15 -3.58
C ASP A 80 -2.22 -2.22 -3.53
N GLN A 81 -2.23 -3.18 -4.44
CA GLN A 81 -1.30 -4.34 -4.47
C GLN A 81 0.16 -3.95 -4.81
N PHE A 82 0.43 -2.66 -4.95
CA PHE A 82 1.69 -2.11 -5.43
C PHE A 82 2.33 -1.10 -4.47
N LEU A 83 1.73 -0.91 -3.29
CA LEU A 83 2.13 0.10 -2.31
C LEU A 83 3.04 -0.46 -1.19
N ASP A 84 3.64 0.46 -0.44
CA ASP A 84 4.65 0.20 0.60
C ASP A 84 3.99 -0.36 1.87
N GLU A 85 4.73 -1.04 2.76
CA GLU A 85 4.17 -1.61 4.01
C GLU A 85 3.48 -0.54 4.89
N GLY A 86 3.89 0.73 4.75
CA GLY A 86 3.28 1.86 5.45
C GLY A 86 1.86 2.22 4.99
N ASP A 87 1.40 1.71 3.86
CA ASP A 87 0.06 2.01 3.32
C ASP A 87 -1.01 1.01 3.83
N LYS A 88 -0.59 -0.04 4.53
CA LYS A 88 -1.48 -1.03 5.16
C LYS A 88 -2.18 -0.43 6.39
N ILE A 89 -3.45 -0.75 6.55
CA ILE A 89 -4.16 -0.56 7.82
C ILE A 89 -4.27 -1.92 8.48
N LEU A 90 -3.77 -2.01 9.71
CA LEU A 90 -3.73 -3.24 10.48
C LEU A 90 -4.57 -3.12 11.74
N GLY A 91 -5.16 -4.24 12.17
CA GLY A 91 -6.00 -4.29 13.35
C GLY A 91 -6.01 -5.64 14.02
N ALA A 92 -6.48 -5.66 15.25
CA ALA A 92 -6.67 -6.85 16.05
C ALA A 92 -8.09 -6.87 16.61
N ARG A 93 -8.73 -8.04 16.62
CA ARG A 93 -10.11 -8.23 17.04
C ARG A 93 -10.23 -9.44 17.95
N THR A 94 -11.00 -9.28 19.01
CA THR A 94 -11.53 -10.35 19.86
C THR A 94 -13.05 -10.25 19.86
N HIS A 95 -13.73 -11.13 20.61
CA HIS A 95 -15.18 -11.04 20.77
C HIS A 95 -15.64 -9.72 21.40
N ARG A 96 -14.79 -9.07 22.21
CA ARG A 96 -15.13 -7.84 22.92
C ARG A 96 -14.38 -6.63 22.41
N TRP A 97 -13.10 -6.77 22.08
CA TRP A 97 -12.24 -5.64 21.76
C TRP A 97 -11.87 -5.62 20.28
N LYS A 98 -11.86 -4.43 19.70
CA LYS A 98 -11.28 -4.17 18.38
C LYS A 98 -10.31 -3.02 18.47
N PHE A 99 -9.11 -3.23 17.95
CA PHE A 99 -8.03 -2.27 17.89
C PHE A 99 -7.65 -2.03 16.43
N ILE A 100 -7.53 -0.77 16.01
CA ILE A 100 -7.06 -0.36 14.68
C ILE A 100 -5.82 0.50 14.85
N GLN A 101 -4.72 0.12 14.19
CA GLN A 101 -3.43 0.77 14.29
C GLN A 101 -3.21 1.74 13.14
N ASN A 102 -3.80 2.93 13.23
CA ASN A 102 -3.56 4.01 12.27
C ASN A 102 -2.18 4.67 12.48
N SER A 103 -1.52 4.45 13.62
CA SER A 103 -0.20 5.05 13.90
C SER A 103 0.86 4.66 12.88
N ASN A 104 0.73 3.47 12.30
CA ASN A 104 1.66 2.96 11.30
C ASN A 104 1.16 3.21 9.86
N HIS A 105 -0.08 3.67 9.71
CA HIS A 105 -0.63 4.06 8.43
C HIS A 105 -0.05 5.39 7.97
N LYS A 106 0.37 5.45 6.71
CA LYS A 106 0.95 6.63 6.07
C LYS A 106 -0.02 7.80 6.10
N ARG A 107 0.51 9.00 6.32
CA ARG A 107 -0.26 10.24 6.14
C ARG A 107 -0.70 10.41 4.68
N PRO A 108 -1.72 11.26 4.44
CA PRO A 108 -1.97 11.75 3.09
C PRO A 108 -0.70 12.33 2.45
N GLU A 109 -0.63 12.19 1.13
CA GLU A 109 0.55 12.51 0.32
C GLU A 109 1.12 13.90 0.64
N THR A 110 2.44 13.95 0.81
CA THR A 110 3.19 15.18 1.04
C THR A 110 4.19 15.31 -0.11
N LEU A 111 3.76 15.99 -1.18
CA LEU A 111 4.39 15.88 -2.49
C LEU A 111 5.44 16.96 -2.73
N PHE A 112 6.64 16.53 -3.12
CA PHE A 112 7.76 17.37 -3.53
C PHE A 112 8.00 17.18 -5.02
N GLY A 113 7.80 18.22 -5.82
CA GLY A 113 7.66 18.07 -7.27
C GLY A 113 8.55 18.97 -8.11
N LYS A 114 8.74 18.55 -9.36
CA LYS A 114 9.28 19.36 -10.44
C LYS A 114 8.36 19.26 -11.66
N LEU A 115 7.96 20.42 -12.19
CA LEU A 115 7.29 20.49 -13.49
C LEU A 115 8.25 20.07 -14.60
N VAL A 116 7.80 19.17 -15.47
CA VAL A 116 8.59 18.60 -16.57
C VAL A 116 7.96 18.87 -17.94
N ASN A 117 6.62 18.83 -18.04
CA ASN A 117 5.88 18.99 -19.29
C ASN A 117 6.39 18.10 -20.44
N GLU A 118 6.67 16.83 -20.15
CA GLU A 118 7.19 15.87 -21.11
C GLU A 118 6.07 15.17 -21.88
N ASP A 119 6.22 15.04 -23.20
CA ASP A 119 5.27 14.30 -24.02
C ASP A 119 5.34 12.79 -23.74
N LEU A 120 4.21 12.19 -23.33
CA LEU A 120 4.12 10.76 -23.04
C LEU A 120 3.63 10.00 -24.29
N ARG A 121 4.55 9.70 -25.21
CA ARG A 121 4.24 9.09 -26.53
C ARG A 121 4.71 7.64 -26.71
N ALA A 122 5.54 7.15 -25.79
CA ALA A 122 6.17 5.84 -25.87
C ALA A 122 6.42 5.30 -24.46
N PRO A 123 6.66 3.99 -24.30
CA PRO A 123 7.04 3.39 -23.02
C PRO A 123 8.20 4.14 -22.36
N MET A 124 7.94 4.59 -21.14
CA MET A 124 8.91 5.29 -20.30
C MET A 124 8.55 5.10 -18.83
N PHE A 125 9.54 5.24 -17.97
CA PHE A 125 9.36 5.26 -16.52
C PHE A 125 10.29 6.28 -15.89
N ALA A 126 9.93 6.74 -14.70
CA ALA A 126 10.75 7.62 -13.88
C ALA A 126 11.40 6.83 -12.75
N GLN A 127 12.58 7.28 -12.32
CA GLN A 127 13.23 6.76 -11.12
C GLN A 127 13.89 7.86 -10.30
N VAL A 128 14.12 7.55 -9.03
CA VAL A 128 14.91 8.36 -8.09
C VAL A 128 15.64 7.42 -7.12
N PHE A 129 16.87 7.78 -6.76
CA PHE A 129 17.58 7.13 -5.66
C PHE A 129 17.29 7.82 -4.35
N ILE A 130 17.01 7.02 -3.32
CA ILE A 130 16.56 7.47 -2.02
C ILE A 130 17.41 6.83 -0.93
N LYS A 131 17.70 7.61 0.12
CA LYS A 131 18.37 7.17 1.34
C LYS A 131 17.67 7.77 2.57
N GLU A 132 17.82 7.10 3.72
CA GLU A 132 17.28 7.46 5.05
C GLU A 132 15.77 7.38 5.25
N SER A 133 14.96 7.49 4.20
CA SER A 133 13.52 7.25 4.27
C SER A 133 13.16 5.90 3.65
N SER A 134 12.45 5.05 4.38
CA SER A 134 11.80 3.85 3.83
C SER A 134 10.52 4.18 3.07
N PHE A 135 9.78 5.20 3.51
CA PHE A 135 8.43 5.54 3.02
C PHE A 135 8.38 6.39 1.74
N ALA A 136 9.50 7.04 1.40
CA ALA A 136 9.52 7.95 0.27
C ALA A 136 9.34 7.20 -1.07
N SER A 137 8.54 7.74 -1.98
CA SER A 137 8.26 7.08 -3.26
C SER A 137 8.10 8.09 -4.38
N ILE A 138 8.50 7.72 -5.59
CA ILE A 138 8.28 8.56 -6.78
C ILE A 138 6.89 8.35 -7.35
N ALA A 139 6.28 9.41 -7.87
CA ALA A 139 5.09 9.34 -8.72
C ALA A 139 5.21 10.30 -9.91
N ALA A 140 4.43 10.03 -10.94
CA ALA A 140 4.29 10.88 -12.12
C ALA A 140 2.85 11.36 -12.24
N HIS A 141 2.67 12.66 -12.43
CA HIS A 141 1.36 13.26 -12.68
C HIS A 141 1.17 13.48 -14.18
N ILE A 142 0.15 12.83 -14.74
CA ILE A 142 -0.12 12.77 -16.16
C ILE A 142 -1.39 13.55 -16.46
N ARG A 143 -1.34 14.37 -17.51
CA ARG A 143 -2.46 15.18 -18.00
C ARG A 143 -2.92 14.73 -19.38
N TYR A 144 -4.24 14.66 -19.59
CA TYR A 144 -4.87 14.23 -20.84
C TYR A 144 -5.38 15.42 -21.64
N HIS A 145 -4.56 15.94 -22.55
CA HIS A 145 -4.93 17.12 -23.33
C HIS A 145 -5.86 16.79 -24.50
N THR A 146 -6.68 17.77 -24.87
CA THR A 146 -7.27 17.83 -26.21
C THR A 146 -6.24 18.40 -27.18
N GLU A 147 -6.47 18.29 -28.50
CA GLU A 147 -5.58 18.89 -29.50
C GLU A 147 -5.37 20.40 -29.27
N GLU A 148 -6.45 21.11 -28.92
CA GLU A 148 -6.41 22.53 -28.60
C GLU A 148 -5.59 22.81 -27.34
N SER A 149 -5.91 22.17 -26.21
CA SER A 149 -5.20 22.44 -24.96
C SER A 149 -3.74 21.97 -25.01
N TYR A 150 -3.42 20.96 -25.80
CA TYR A 150 -2.06 20.50 -26.05
C TYR A 150 -1.24 21.57 -26.78
N SER A 151 -1.83 22.25 -27.78
CA SER A 151 -1.15 23.31 -28.52
C SER A 151 -0.85 24.56 -27.68
N LEU A 152 -1.67 24.80 -26.65
CA LEU A 152 -1.58 25.96 -25.77
C LEU A 152 -0.80 25.71 -24.47
N ARG A 153 -0.37 24.46 -24.20
CA ARG A 153 0.18 24.04 -22.89
C ARG A 153 1.37 24.86 -22.39
N HIS A 154 2.21 25.36 -23.30
CA HIS A 154 3.37 26.18 -22.95
C HIS A 154 3.02 27.65 -22.66
N GLN A 155 1.85 28.10 -23.13
CA GLN A 155 1.34 29.46 -22.90
C GLN A 155 0.49 29.52 -21.62
N TYR A 156 -0.25 28.44 -21.34
CA TYR A 156 -1.13 28.32 -20.18
C TYR A 156 -0.89 26.96 -19.50
N PRO A 157 0.19 26.82 -18.72
CA PRO A 157 0.53 25.55 -18.08
C PRO A 157 -0.49 25.12 -17.01
N GLU A 158 -1.23 26.06 -16.43
CA GLU A 158 -2.09 25.81 -15.26
C GLU A 158 -3.58 25.67 -15.60
N LEU A 159 -3.90 24.82 -16.58
CA LEU A 159 -5.30 24.53 -16.93
C LEU A 159 -5.89 23.46 -16.00
N SER A 160 -6.39 23.90 -14.85
CA SER A 160 -6.94 23.04 -13.79
C SER A 160 -8.13 22.15 -14.19
N SER A 161 -8.79 22.45 -15.32
CA SER A 161 -9.95 21.69 -15.83
C SER A 161 -9.59 20.48 -16.68
N ILE A 162 -8.32 20.27 -17.02
CA ILE A 162 -7.92 19.14 -17.86
C ILE A 162 -7.81 17.88 -17.00
N PRO A 163 -8.38 16.73 -17.43
CA PRO A 163 -8.29 15.48 -16.67
C PRO A 163 -6.85 15.05 -16.42
N THR A 164 -6.62 14.43 -15.26
CA THR A 164 -5.30 13.96 -14.83
C THR A 164 -5.37 12.60 -14.18
N THR A 165 -4.23 11.91 -14.13
CA THR A 165 -4.01 10.76 -13.25
C THR A 165 -2.65 10.89 -12.57
N MET A 166 -2.49 10.27 -11.40
CA MET A 166 -1.19 10.09 -10.77
C MET A 166 -0.80 8.62 -10.85
N ILE A 167 0.43 8.32 -11.26
CA ILE A 167 0.96 6.97 -11.36
C ILE A 167 2.12 6.86 -10.39
N LYS A 168 1.93 6.08 -9.33
CA LYS A 168 2.91 5.89 -8.24
C LYS A 168 3.95 4.83 -8.60
N SER A 169 5.03 4.80 -7.81
CA SER A 169 6.04 3.76 -7.88
C SER A 169 5.45 2.38 -7.61
N ILE A 170 6.11 1.36 -8.13
CA ILE A 170 5.81 -0.03 -7.84
C ILE A 170 7.05 -0.70 -7.23
N GLN A 171 6.87 -1.88 -6.65
CA GLN A 171 7.99 -2.72 -6.23
C GLN A 171 8.90 -3.07 -7.42
N LEU A 172 10.22 -2.96 -7.20
CA LEU A 172 11.23 -3.28 -8.20
C LEU A 172 11.07 -4.71 -8.72
N GLY A 173 11.05 -4.87 -10.04
CA GLY A 173 11.01 -6.17 -10.71
C GLY A 173 9.61 -6.68 -11.08
N VAL A 174 8.56 -5.96 -10.68
CA VAL A 174 7.17 -6.31 -11.05
C VAL A 174 6.83 -5.88 -12.48
N ASP A 175 7.39 -4.77 -12.98
CA ASP A 175 7.17 -4.31 -14.36
C ASP A 175 8.22 -4.88 -15.34
N PRO A 176 7.80 -5.55 -16.43
CA PRO A 176 8.72 -6.08 -17.44
C PRO A 176 9.65 -5.02 -18.05
N LEU A 177 9.22 -3.76 -18.14
CA LEU A 177 9.97 -2.66 -18.73
C LEU A 177 11.25 -2.36 -17.92
N HIS A 178 11.21 -2.51 -16.59
CA HIS A 178 12.39 -2.39 -15.73
C HIS A 178 13.41 -3.47 -16.04
N SER A 179 12.95 -4.72 -16.19
CA SER A 179 13.82 -5.87 -16.50
C SER A 179 14.48 -5.75 -17.87
N GLU A 180 13.78 -5.19 -18.86
CA GLU A 180 14.33 -4.93 -20.18
C GLU A 180 15.40 -3.82 -20.15
N ALA A 181 15.12 -2.70 -19.48
CA ALA A 181 16.09 -1.62 -19.31
C ALA A 181 17.34 -2.09 -18.54
N ALA A 182 17.19 -2.94 -17.52
CA ALA A 182 18.29 -3.50 -16.75
C ALA A 182 19.24 -4.36 -17.62
N LYS A 183 18.71 -5.14 -18.57
CA LYS A 183 19.53 -5.93 -19.53
C LYS A 183 20.36 -5.03 -20.43
N GLY A 184 19.86 -3.84 -20.75
CA GLY A 184 20.56 -2.83 -21.54
C GLY A 184 21.67 -2.08 -20.81
N ALA A 185 21.93 -2.40 -19.52
CA ALA A 185 22.93 -1.75 -18.66
C ALA A 185 22.75 -0.23 -18.50
N ILE A 186 21.56 0.31 -18.78
CA ILE A 186 21.26 1.74 -18.59
C ILE A 186 20.87 2.08 -17.15
N LEU A 187 20.38 1.07 -16.42
CA LEU A 187 20.03 1.20 -15.01
C LEU A 187 21.25 0.96 -14.13
N GLU A 188 21.49 1.91 -13.24
CA GLU A 188 22.53 1.81 -12.21
C GLU A 188 21.99 0.96 -11.06
N LYS A 189 22.83 0.08 -10.51
CA LYS A 189 22.50 -0.60 -9.25
C LYS A 189 22.58 0.41 -8.12
N PRO A 190 21.65 0.37 -7.15
CA PRO A 190 21.75 1.26 -6.00
C PRO A 190 23.05 1.00 -5.24
N ASN A 191 23.71 2.10 -4.87
CA ASN A 191 24.89 2.05 -4.00
C ASN A 191 24.54 1.55 -2.59
N PRO A 192 25.50 1.05 -1.80
CA PRO A 192 25.23 0.64 -0.42
C PRO A 192 24.54 1.75 0.40
N GLY A 193 23.42 1.40 1.04
CA GLY A 193 22.60 2.34 1.82
C GLY A 193 21.58 3.14 1.01
N TRP A 194 21.63 3.08 -0.32
CA TRP A 194 20.63 3.66 -1.20
C TRP A 194 19.63 2.60 -1.66
N ARG A 195 18.41 3.05 -1.95
CA ARG A 195 17.40 2.28 -2.66
C ARG A 195 16.94 3.05 -3.90
N VAL A 196 16.36 2.34 -4.86
CA VAL A 196 15.75 2.95 -6.03
C VAL A 196 14.23 2.85 -5.90
N SER A 197 13.53 3.95 -6.20
CA SER A 197 12.07 3.97 -6.37
C SER A 197 11.77 4.26 -7.83
N MET A 198 10.87 3.49 -8.44
CA MET A 198 10.61 3.52 -9.89
C MET A 198 9.12 3.44 -10.19
N THR A 199 8.64 4.27 -11.13
CA THR A 199 7.28 4.14 -11.67
C THR A 199 7.17 2.91 -12.58
N PRO A 200 5.98 2.34 -12.79
CA PRO A 200 5.75 1.37 -13.85
C PRO A 200 5.88 2.05 -15.23
N ASN A 201 5.62 1.32 -16.30
CA ASN A 201 5.45 1.88 -17.64
C ASN A 201 4.34 2.95 -17.65
N LEU A 202 4.75 4.21 -17.62
CA LEU A 202 3.85 5.36 -17.50
C LEU A 202 2.90 5.45 -18.69
N TYR A 203 3.39 5.14 -19.90
CA TYR A 203 2.59 5.27 -21.12
C TYR A 203 1.42 4.28 -21.14
N GLU A 204 1.68 2.99 -20.92
CA GLU A 204 0.61 1.99 -20.95
C GLU A 204 -0.37 2.19 -19.80
N ARG A 205 0.12 2.43 -18.58
CA ARG A 205 -0.75 2.69 -17.41
C ARG A 205 -1.64 3.92 -17.60
N ALA A 206 -1.06 5.04 -18.07
CA ALA A 206 -1.85 6.24 -18.34
C ALA A 206 -2.85 6.00 -19.47
N ARG A 207 -2.47 5.28 -20.53
CA ARG A 207 -3.35 4.99 -21.66
C ARG A 207 -4.52 4.09 -21.25
N GLU A 208 -4.28 3.02 -20.50
CA GLU A 208 -5.30 2.11 -19.97
C GLU A 208 -6.33 2.86 -19.11
N TYR A 209 -5.85 3.66 -18.16
CA TYR A 209 -6.71 4.50 -17.33
C TYR A 209 -7.51 5.49 -18.18
N GLY A 210 -6.84 6.22 -19.08
CA GLY A 210 -7.48 7.20 -19.94
C GLY A 210 -8.58 6.60 -20.82
N LEU A 211 -8.34 5.42 -21.41
CA LEU A 211 -9.34 4.72 -22.21
C LEU A 211 -10.53 4.25 -21.36
N THR A 212 -10.28 3.76 -20.14
CA THR A 212 -11.33 3.34 -19.20
C THR A 212 -12.23 4.50 -18.80
N MET A 213 -11.65 5.68 -18.61
CA MET A 213 -12.37 6.91 -18.26
C MET A 213 -12.95 7.65 -19.48
N GLY A 214 -12.66 7.22 -20.71
CA GLY A 214 -13.12 7.86 -21.95
C GLY A 214 -12.36 9.15 -22.33
N TYR A 215 -11.15 9.35 -21.82
CA TYR A 215 -10.29 10.50 -22.11
C TYR A 215 -9.54 10.35 -23.44
N GLN A 216 -9.10 11.48 -24.02
CA GLN A 216 -8.24 11.48 -25.21
C GLN A 216 -6.79 11.10 -24.82
N THR A 217 -6.29 10.00 -25.37
CA THR A 217 -4.95 9.47 -25.04
C THR A 217 -3.86 9.83 -26.06
N LYS A 218 -4.21 10.57 -27.12
CA LYS A 218 -3.26 11.00 -28.16
C LYS A 218 -2.27 12.06 -27.65
N HIS A 219 -2.70 12.90 -26.70
CA HIS A 219 -1.94 14.03 -26.19
C HIS A 219 -1.76 13.93 -24.68
N MET A 220 -1.16 12.83 -24.22
CA MET A 220 -0.77 12.67 -22.82
C MET A 220 0.56 13.39 -22.54
N VAL A 221 0.65 14.04 -21.39
CA VAL A 221 1.83 14.80 -20.95
C VAL A 221 2.14 14.44 -19.50
N ILE A 222 3.40 14.11 -19.20
CA ILE A 222 3.91 14.11 -17.83
C ILE A 222 4.06 15.57 -17.41
N GLU A 223 3.09 16.08 -16.67
CA GLU A 223 3.11 17.46 -16.19
C GLU A 223 4.22 17.65 -15.15
N SER A 224 4.25 16.76 -14.15
CA SER A 224 5.24 16.78 -13.09
C SER A 224 5.69 15.38 -12.69
N LEU A 225 6.92 15.32 -12.20
CA LEU A 225 7.41 14.20 -11.41
C LEU A 225 7.49 14.65 -9.95
N VAL A 226 7.02 13.80 -9.05
CA VAL A 226 6.91 14.11 -7.63
C VAL A 226 7.52 12.99 -6.80
N VAL A 227 8.02 13.33 -5.63
CA VAL A 227 8.39 12.39 -4.58
C VAL A 227 7.43 12.61 -3.43
N ASP A 228 6.68 11.58 -3.06
CA ASP A 228 5.86 11.58 -1.85
C ASP A 228 6.76 11.31 -0.64
N LEU A 229 6.78 12.28 0.28
CA LEU A 229 7.56 12.24 1.52
C LEU A 229 6.69 12.07 2.76
N ALA A 230 5.41 11.69 2.59
CA ALA A 230 4.54 11.35 3.71
C ALA A 230 5.13 10.19 4.52
N ILE A 231 4.91 10.24 5.83
CA ILE A 231 5.32 9.19 6.78
C ILE A 231 4.13 8.82 7.67
N PRO A 232 4.16 7.65 8.34
CA PRO A 232 3.12 7.23 9.25
C PRO A 232 2.75 8.24 10.33
N TRP A 233 1.47 8.27 10.71
CA TRP A 233 0.93 9.20 11.72
C TRP A 233 1.68 9.18 13.07
N GLY A 234 2.26 8.04 13.46
CA GLY A 234 3.04 7.88 14.69
C GLY A 234 4.43 8.52 14.66
N LEU A 235 4.95 8.89 13.49
CA LEU A 235 6.25 9.56 13.35
C LEU A 235 6.04 11.07 13.15
N THR A 236 6.78 11.92 13.86
CA THR A 236 6.65 13.39 13.72
C THR A 236 7.67 14.01 12.79
N GLU A 237 8.74 13.28 12.48
CA GLU A 237 9.80 13.77 11.61
C GLU A 237 10.29 12.68 10.67
N SER A 238 10.78 13.10 9.51
CA SER A 238 11.49 12.25 8.58
C SER A 238 12.61 13.02 7.94
N THR A 239 13.69 12.32 7.62
CA THR A 239 14.71 12.85 6.75
C THR A 239 14.85 11.94 5.54
N VAL A 240 14.95 12.55 4.39
CA VAL A 240 15.22 11.88 3.12
C VAL A 240 16.43 12.51 2.48
N VAL A 241 17.26 11.68 1.88
CA VAL A 241 18.32 12.13 0.96
C VAL A 241 17.97 11.60 -0.41
N LEU A 242 17.89 12.52 -1.37
CA LEU A 242 17.52 12.27 -2.75
C LEU A 242 18.71 12.56 -3.66
N ASP A 243 18.80 11.76 -4.72
CA ASP A 243 19.66 12.02 -5.85
C ASP A 243 18.82 12.29 -7.11
N ASN A 244 19.46 12.29 -8.28
CA ASN A 244 18.89 12.65 -9.56
C ASN A 244 17.53 11.99 -9.84
N LEU A 245 16.62 12.84 -10.31
CA LEU A 245 15.34 12.43 -10.87
C LEU A 245 15.55 12.14 -12.35
N GLU A 246 15.25 10.92 -12.77
CA GLU A 246 15.58 10.46 -14.12
C GLU A 246 14.35 9.93 -14.84
N LEU A 247 14.28 10.19 -16.14
CA LEU A 247 13.36 9.53 -17.07
C LEU A 247 14.14 8.56 -17.94
N ILE A 248 13.65 7.33 -18.04
CA ILE A 248 14.20 6.27 -18.87
C ILE A 248 13.16 5.89 -19.90
N PHE A 249 13.55 5.90 -21.17
CA PHE A 249 12.63 5.72 -22.29
C PHE A 249 13.31 5.07 -23.49
N LEU A 250 12.49 4.50 -24.37
CA LEU A 250 12.95 3.99 -25.66
C LEU A 250 12.85 5.07 -26.74
N GLU A 251 13.96 5.31 -27.43
CA GLU A 251 14.03 6.17 -28.60
C GLU A 251 14.39 5.33 -29.84
N THR A 252 13.79 5.63 -30.98
CA THR A 252 14.21 4.99 -32.25
C THR A 252 15.36 5.80 -32.86
N VAL A 253 16.55 5.22 -32.88
CA VAL A 253 17.74 5.80 -33.51
C VAL A 253 18.15 4.90 -34.66
N ASP A 254 18.20 5.44 -35.88
CA ASP A 254 18.53 4.69 -37.11
C ASP A 254 17.64 3.44 -37.33
N GLY A 255 16.36 3.53 -36.94
CA GLY A 255 15.39 2.44 -37.10
C GLY A 255 15.51 1.31 -36.06
N GLN A 256 16.36 1.47 -35.04
CA GLN A 256 16.51 0.51 -33.94
C GLN A 256 16.13 1.16 -32.60
N PRO A 257 15.43 0.43 -31.71
CA PRO A 257 15.12 0.93 -30.38
C PRO A 257 16.40 1.01 -29.53
N GLN A 258 16.65 2.17 -28.93
CA GLN A 258 17.74 2.41 -27.99
C GLN A 258 17.18 2.98 -26.69
N TRP A 259 17.61 2.40 -25.58
CA TRP A 259 17.35 2.96 -24.26
C TRP A 259 18.09 4.29 -24.11
N LYS A 260 17.37 5.31 -23.64
CA LYS A 260 17.92 6.62 -23.29
C LYS A 260 17.56 6.93 -21.84
N LYS A 261 18.44 7.70 -21.21
CA LYS A 261 18.28 8.23 -19.86
C LYS A 261 18.40 9.73 -19.96
N ARG A 262 17.46 10.44 -19.33
CA ARG A 262 17.49 11.89 -19.21
C ARG A 262 17.35 12.26 -17.74
N ILE A 263 18.34 12.99 -17.25
CA ILE A 263 18.27 13.62 -15.93
C ILE A 263 17.28 14.78 -16.04
N VAL A 264 16.12 14.62 -15.42
CA VAL A 264 15.11 15.68 -15.31
C VAL A 264 15.60 16.75 -14.34
N THR A 265 16.28 16.28 -13.30
CA THR A 265 16.70 17.10 -12.19
C THR A 265 18.08 16.64 -11.73
N ASP A 266 19.08 17.48 -11.97
CA ASP A 266 20.47 17.25 -11.56
C ASP A 266 20.69 17.85 -10.17
N MET A 267 20.67 16.99 -9.15
CA MET A 267 20.92 17.37 -7.76
C MET A 267 22.43 17.57 -7.51
N GLU A 268 23.31 17.03 -8.35
CA GLU A 268 24.77 17.13 -8.19
C GLU A 268 25.34 18.47 -8.71
N ALA A 269 24.56 19.26 -9.45
CA ALA A 269 25.00 20.52 -10.06
C ALA A 269 25.16 21.70 -9.08
N GLY A 270 24.66 21.61 -7.84
CA GLY A 270 25.03 22.48 -6.71
C GLY A 270 24.89 23.99 -6.90
N ARG A 271 23.99 24.47 -7.78
CA ARG A 271 23.85 25.90 -8.09
C ARG A 271 22.40 26.39 -8.01
N GLY A 272 21.91 26.52 -6.78
CA GLY A 272 20.88 27.49 -6.41
C GLY A 272 19.56 27.45 -7.18
N GLU A 273 18.67 26.59 -6.74
CA GLU A 273 17.22 26.77 -6.53
C GLU A 273 16.77 25.50 -5.79
N GLU A 274 15.66 25.54 -5.04
CA GLU A 274 15.04 24.30 -4.55
C GLU A 274 14.72 23.39 -5.73
N VAL A 275 15.29 22.20 -5.69
CA VAL A 275 15.35 21.30 -6.84
C VAL A 275 14.05 20.51 -7.00
N LEU A 276 13.50 20.05 -5.88
CA LEU A 276 12.09 19.74 -5.74
C LEU A 276 11.44 20.81 -4.87
N ARG A 277 10.25 21.26 -5.27
CA ARG A 277 9.46 22.23 -4.52
C ARG A 277 8.36 21.53 -3.77
N ASP A 278 8.16 21.90 -2.52
CA ASP A 278 6.97 21.51 -1.77
C ASP A 278 5.72 22.04 -2.50
N SER A 279 4.79 21.13 -2.78
CA SER A 279 3.50 21.47 -3.38
C SER A 279 2.56 22.19 -2.41
N GLY A 280 2.85 22.15 -1.10
CA GLY A 280 1.98 22.63 -0.04
C GLY A 280 0.76 21.73 0.21
N THR A 281 0.72 20.52 -0.37
CA THR A 281 -0.34 19.54 -0.13
C THR A 281 -0.02 18.67 1.07
N GLY A 282 -1.06 18.08 1.65
CA GLY A 282 -0.94 17.16 2.78
C GLY A 282 -1.03 17.83 4.15
N PRO A 283 -0.71 17.10 5.22
CA PRO A 283 -0.75 17.62 6.59
C PRO A 283 0.23 18.77 6.80
N LYS A 284 -0.06 19.63 7.78
CA LYS A 284 0.82 20.76 8.11
C LYS A 284 2.21 20.29 8.53
N HIS A 285 3.23 20.92 7.95
CA HIS A 285 4.62 20.55 8.17
C HIS A 285 5.55 21.76 7.95
N THR A 286 6.79 21.60 8.40
CA THR A 286 7.91 22.50 8.11
C THR A 286 9.00 21.76 7.36
N VAL A 287 9.65 22.46 6.43
CA VAL A 287 10.67 21.89 5.55
C VAL A 287 12.01 22.55 5.83
N GLU A 288 13.03 21.71 6.03
CA GLU A 288 14.44 22.13 6.08
C GLU A 288 15.21 21.42 4.97
N SER A 289 15.67 22.17 3.96
CA SER A 289 16.48 21.61 2.88
C SER A 289 17.96 21.96 3.05
N SER A 290 18.84 21.01 2.79
CA SER A 290 20.28 21.20 2.77
C SER A 290 20.93 20.34 1.69
N TRP A 291 22.21 20.60 1.44
CA TRP A 291 23.03 19.84 0.49
C TRP A 291 24.12 19.12 1.27
N GLU A 292 24.20 17.80 1.15
CA GLU A 292 25.25 16.99 1.76
C GLU A 292 26.16 16.38 0.70
N ARG A 293 27.44 16.18 1.03
CA ARG A 293 28.34 15.43 0.14
C ARG A 293 28.06 13.94 0.30
N ASP A 294 27.81 13.26 -0.81
CA ASP A 294 27.71 11.81 -0.86
C ASP A 294 28.55 11.29 -2.04
N THR A 295 29.48 10.37 -1.76
CA THR A 295 30.40 9.82 -2.76
C THR A 295 29.82 8.63 -3.54
N ALA A 296 28.57 8.23 -3.26
CA ALA A 296 27.89 7.15 -3.94
C ALA A 296 27.75 7.42 -5.45
N PHE A 297 27.44 8.67 -5.81
CA PHE A 297 27.26 9.10 -7.19
C PHE A 297 28.45 9.97 -7.62
N LYS A 298 28.88 9.82 -8.88
CA LYS A 298 30.13 10.39 -9.40
C LYS A 298 29.90 11.70 -10.15
N GLY A 299 29.05 12.57 -9.60
CA GLY A 299 28.78 13.88 -10.15
C GLY A 299 29.93 14.87 -10.05
N PRO A 300 29.78 16.05 -10.68
CA PRO A 300 30.79 17.11 -10.65
C PRO A 300 31.11 17.61 -9.23
N GLN A 301 30.15 17.52 -8.31
CA GLN A 301 30.29 18.00 -6.92
C GLN A 301 30.00 16.94 -5.86
N ASN A 302 29.53 15.74 -6.23
CA ASN A 302 29.12 14.66 -5.33
C ASN A 302 28.16 15.17 -4.24
N LEU A 303 27.10 15.88 -4.64
CA LEU A 303 26.11 16.47 -3.73
C LEU A 303 24.77 15.75 -3.88
N ALA A 304 24.08 15.54 -2.77
CA ALA A 304 22.72 15.04 -2.71
C ALA A 304 21.82 16.03 -1.95
N GLN A 305 20.53 16.10 -2.31
CA GLN A 305 19.58 16.96 -1.62
C GLN A 305 19.07 16.23 -0.37
N ARG A 306 19.32 16.79 0.81
CA ARG A 306 18.76 16.33 2.08
C ARG A 306 17.56 17.18 2.45
N ILE A 307 16.39 16.57 2.59
CA ILE A 307 15.15 17.22 3.01
C ILE A 307 14.74 16.62 4.34
N ARG A 308 14.62 17.47 5.36
CA ARG A 308 14.04 17.12 6.65
C ARG A 308 12.64 17.72 6.74
N LEU A 309 11.66 16.87 7.02
CA LEU A 309 10.29 17.26 7.29
C LEU A 309 10.00 17.08 8.76
N VAL A 310 9.35 18.09 9.35
CA VAL A 310 8.77 17.99 10.68
C VAL A 310 7.28 18.27 10.54
N PHE A 311 6.47 17.26 10.79
CA PHE A 311 5.02 17.39 10.80
C PHE A 311 4.56 18.00 12.12
N GLU A 312 3.48 18.78 12.09
CA GLU A 312 2.87 19.23 13.34
C GLU A 312 2.52 17.99 14.17
N PRO A 313 2.90 17.96 15.47
CA PRO A 313 2.59 16.83 16.32
C PRO A 313 1.10 16.59 16.31
N VAL A 314 0.72 15.33 16.23
CA VAL A 314 -0.65 14.96 16.46
C VAL A 314 -1.01 15.39 17.88
N THR A 315 -1.99 16.27 18.02
CA THR A 315 -2.41 16.77 19.34
C THR A 315 -2.95 15.59 20.18
N PRO A 316 -2.89 15.64 21.52
CA PRO A 316 -3.53 14.63 22.35
C PRO A 316 -5.04 14.43 22.06
N SER A 317 -5.70 15.42 21.47
CA SER A 317 -7.08 15.36 20.97
C SER A 317 -7.23 14.63 19.63
N GLN A 318 -6.19 14.59 18.81
CA GLN A 318 -6.17 13.82 17.57
C GLN A 318 -5.68 12.41 17.92
N VAL A 319 -6.60 11.57 18.32
CA VAL A 319 -6.28 10.19 18.66
C VAL A 319 -6.13 9.42 17.36
N VAL A 320 -4.90 8.95 17.12
CA VAL A 320 -4.56 8.29 15.85
C VAL A 320 -5.14 6.88 15.84
N ASP A 321 -4.75 6.05 16.79
CA ASP A 321 -5.23 4.68 16.89
C ASP A 321 -6.65 4.62 17.47
N GLU A 322 -7.32 3.50 17.22
CA GLU A 322 -8.71 3.34 17.65
C GLU A 322 -8.88 2.09 18.49
N LEU A 323 -9.70 2.18 19.53
CA LEU A 323 -10.08 1.05 20.37
C LEU A 323 -11.59 1.08 20.60
N TYR A 324 -12.25 -0.04 20.37
CA TYR A 324 -13.69 -0.20 20.57
C TYR A 324 -13.99 -1.37 21.49
N ASP A 325 -14.94 -1.18 22.41
CA ASP A 325 -15.60 -2.25 23.16
C ASP A 325 -16.87 -2.66 22.42
N LEU A 326 -16.78 -3.70 21.60
CA LEU A 326 -17.85 -4.25 20.78
C LEU A 326 -19.03 -4.80 21.59
N GLN A 327 -18.88 -4.98 22.90
CA GLN A 327 -19.97 -5.42 23.76
C GLN A 327 -20.89 -4.25 24.13
N SER A 328 -20.32 -3.11 24.51
CA SER A 328 -21.09 -1.89 24.82
C SER A 328 -21.38 -1.03 23.58
N ASP A 329 -20.50 -1.09 22.59
CA ASP A 329 -20.54 -0.35 21.33
C ASP A 329 -20.38 -1.31 20.13
N PRO A 330 -21.40 -2.14 19.82
CA PRO A 330 -21.37 -3.09 18.71
C PRO A 330 -21.36 -2.43 17.33
N LYS A 331 -21.45 -1.09 17.26
CA LYS A 331 -21.47 -0.31 16.02
C LYS A 331 -20.20 0.51 15.82
N GLU A 332 -19.23 0.43 16.74
CA GLU A 332 -17.92 1.09 16.61
C GLU A 332 -18.05 2.62 16.49
N LEU A 333 -18.99 3.21 17.24
CA LEU A 333 -19.29 4.64 17.23
C LEU A 333 -18.50 5.46 18.26
N ASP A 334 -18.02 4.83 19.34
CA ASP A 334 -17.29 5.48 20.43
C ASP A 334 -15.84 4.97 20.49
N ASN A 335 -14.92 5.70 19.86
CA ASN A 335 -13.49 5.40 19.97
C ASN A 335 -13.03 5.70 21.40
N LEU A 336 -12.74 4.64 22.15
CA LEU A 336 -12.37 4.69 23.57
C LEU A 336 -11.03 5.39 23.82
N LEU A 337 -10.18 5.51 22.81
CA LEU A 337 -8.93 6.26 22.94
C LEU A 337 -9.16 7.78 22.80
N SER A 338 -10.30 8.20 22.23
CA SER A 338 -10.68 9.61 22.06
C SER A 338 -10.92 10.30 23.40
N PRO A 339 -10.42 11.53 23.64
CA PRO A 339 -10.80 12.31 24.80
C PRO A 339 -12.28 12.73 24.82
N GLU A 340 -13.00 12.59 23.71
CA GLU A 340 -14.45 12.78 23.62
C GLU A 340 -15.24 11.51 23.95
N SER A 341 -14.56 10.40 24.29
CA SER A 341 -15.22 9.14 24.58
C SER A 341 -16.22 9.26 25.73
N SER A 342 -17.38 8.63 25.56
CA SER A 342 -18.46 8.64 26.56
C SER A 342 -18.36 7.49 27.57
N ALA A 343 -17.37 6.61 27.42
CA ALA A 343 -17.24 5.40 28.19
C ALA A 343 -16.71 5.66 29.62
N ASP A 344 -17.33 4.99 30.59
CA ASP A 344 -16.91 5.01 32.00
C ASP A 344 -15.65 4.17 32.28
N THR A 345 -14.98 3.66 31.25
CA THR A 345 -13.84 2.75 31.42
C THR A 345 -12.63 3.53 31.96
N PRO A 346 -12.00 3.09 33.07
CA PRO A 346 -10.83 3.77 33.61
C PRO A 346 -9.68 3.87 32.58
N GLY A 347 -9.06 5.05 32.47
CA GLY A 347 -7.99 5.31 31.49
C GLY A 347 -6.81 4.32 31.56
N ASP A 348 -6.38 3.95 32.77
CA ASP A 348 -5.29 2.98 32.96
C ASP A 348 -5.64 1.60 32.38
N LEU A 349 -6.91 1.20 32.45
CA LEU A 349 -7.38 -0.06 31.89
C LEU A 349 -7.44 -0.01 30.35
N LEU A 350 -7.86 1.13 29.79
CA LEU A 350 -7.85 1.34 28.33
C LEU A 350 -6.44 1.26 27.76
N VAL A 351 -5.47 1.85 28.46
CA VAL A 351 -4.04 1.76 28.10
C VAL A 351 -3.57 0.31 28.09
N GLN A 352 -3.88 -0.47 29.14
CA GLN A 352 -3.50 -1.89 29.21
C GLN A 352 -4.13 -2.73 28.10
N ILE A 353 -5.40 -2.49 27.76
CA ILE A 353 -6.09 -3.20 26.69
C ILE A 353 -5.48 -2.85 25.34
N ARG A 354 -5.31 -1.55 25.06
CA ARG A 354 -4.68 -1.05 23.83
C ARG A 354 -3.30 -1.68 23.64
N ASP A 355 -2.45 -1.62 24.65
CA ASP A 355 -1.08 -2.12 24.58
C ASP A 355 -1.06 -3.64 24.40
N GLY A 356 -1.91 -4.37 25.13
CA GLY A 356 -2.04 -5.82 24.94
C GLY A 356 -2.54 -6.23 23.55
N MET A 357 -3.42 -5.44 22.92
CA MET A 357 -3.86 -5.68 21.54
C MET A 357 -2.77 -5.34 20.53
N ARG A 358 -2.05 -4.23 20.74
CA ARG A 358 -0.90 -3.84 19.91
C ARG A 358 0.20 -4.89 19.95
N ASP A 359 0.60 -5.34 21.14
CA ASP A 359 1.67 -6.33 21.29
C ASP A 359 1.35 -7.62 20.54
N ARG A 360 0.09 -8.07 20.59
CA ARG A 360 -0.33 -9.26 19.83
C ARG A 360 -0.28 -9.03 18.33
N LEU A 361 -0.66 -7.84 17.87
CA LEU A 361 -0.60 -7.46 16.45
C LEU A 361 0.86 -7.42 15.97
N GLU A 362 1.77 -6.81 16.72
CA GLU A 362 3.19 -6.77 16.34
C GLU A 362 3.84 -8.16 16.33
N ASN A 363 3.54 -9.00 17.32
CA ASN A 363 4.04 -10.39 17.36
C ASN A 363 3.56 -11.21 16.15
N TRP A 364 2.35 -10.96 15.67
CA TRP A 364 1.82 -11.62 14.48
C TRP A 364 2.57 -11.19 13.21
N LYS A 365 2.84 -9.90 13.02
CA LYS A 365 3.61 -9.38 11.87
C LYS A 365 5.00 -10.00 11.77
N GLU A 366 5.68 -10.17 12.90
CA GLU A 366 7.00 -10.81 12.92
C GLU A 366 6.96 -12.30 12.49
N GLY A 367 5.81 -12.97 12.62
CA GLY A 367 5.62 -14.37 12.29
C GLY A 367 5.22 -14.67 10.83
N GLU A 368 4.62 -13.72 10.10
CA GLU A 368 4.08 -13.93 8.74
C GLU A 368 5.14 -14.12 7.64
N SER A 369 6.41 -13.76 7.88
CA SER A 369 7.48 -13.80 6.87
C SER A 369 7.84 -15.20 6.30
N ALA A 370 7.15 -16.27 6.71
CA ALA A 370 7.62 -17.65 6.60
C ALA A 370 6.96 -18.54 5.51
N PHE A 371 5.97 -18.08 4.74
CA PHE A 371 5.15 -19.01 3.92
C PHE A 371 5.12 -18.71 2.41
N GLN A 372 5.57 -19.68 1.61
CA GLN A 372 5.17 -19.88 0.21
C GLN A 372 4.98 -21.39 -0.01
N THR A 373 3.87 -21.83 -0.60
CA THR A 373 3.67 -23.24 -0.97
C THR A 373 2.77 -23.40 -2.20
N GLU A 374 3.09 -24.36 -3.06
CA GLU A 374 2.35 -24.68 -4.29
C GLU A 374 1.15 -25.62 -4.00
N ALA A 375 0.02 -25.38 -4.66
CA ALA A 375 -1.21 -26.15 -4.48
C ALA A 375 -1.16 -27.54 -5.14
N ALA A 376 -1.62 -28.57 -4.42
CA ALA A 376 -1.71 -29.96 -4.90
C ALA A 376 -3.03 -30.26 -5.65
N SER A 377 -3.01 -31.26 -6.55
CA SER A 377 -4.18 -31.70 -7.33
C SER A 377 -5.07 -32.71 -6.57
N LEU A 378 -6.39 -32.55 -6.65
CA LEU A 378 -7.40 -33.41 -5.98
C LEU A 378 -7.58 -34.80 -6.63
N SER A 379 -7.80 -35.83 -5.81
CA SER A 379 -8.18 -37.18 -6.27
C SER A 379 -9.67 -37.31 -6.61
N ALA A 380 -10.09 -38.43 -7.20
CA ALA A 380 -11.51 -38.68 -7.54
C ALA A 380 -12.38 -38.93 -6.29
N GLU A 381 -11.82 -39.53 -5.24
CA GLU A 381 -12.48 -39.68 -3.94
C GLU A 381 -12.63 -38.32 -3.26
N ASP A 382 -11.58 -37.49 -3.33
CA ASP A 382 -11.59 -36.14 -2.76
C ASP A 382 -12.70 -35.29 -3.39
N ARG A 383 -12.84 -35.41 -4.70
CA ARG A 383 -13.89 -34.73 -5.46
C ARG A 383 -15.30 -35.17 -5.06
N ALA A 384 -15.53 -36.47 -4.87
CA ALA A 384 -16.83 -36.98 -4.46
C ALA A 384 -17.23 -36.49 -3.05
N ASN A 385 -16.26 -36.35 -2.14
CA ASN A 385 -16.53 -35.81 -0.81
C ASN A 385 -16.86 -34.30 -0.86
N LEU A 386 -16.20 -33.55 -1.74
CA LEU A 386 -16.52 -32.14 -2.00
C LEU A 386 -17.90 -31.96 -2.65
N GLU A 387 -18.33 -32.87 -3.53
CA GLU A 387 -19.69 -32.88 -4.09
C GLU A 387 -20.76 -33.13 -3.00
N ALA A 388 -20.48 -34.01 -2.04
CA ALA A 388 -21.41 -34.32 -0.94
C ALA A 388 -21.73 -33.13 -0.03
N ILE A 389 -20.80 -32.17 0.08
CA ILE A 389 -20.98 -30.90 0.81
C ILE A 389 -21.40 -29.74 -0.11
N GLY A 390 -21.74 -30.02 -1.36
CA GLY A 390 -22.28 -29.05 -2.32
C GLY A 390 -21.25 -28.10 -2.92
N TYR A 391 -19.96 -28.44 -2.86
CA TYR A 391 -18.87 -27.60 -3.35
C TYR A 391 -18.70 -27.63 -4.87
N PHE A 392 -19.02 -28.77 -5.47
CA PHE A 392 -19.13 -28.94 -6.91
C PHE A 392 -20.59 -29.26 -7.27
N LYS A 393 -20.97 -28.91 -8.50
CA LYS A 393 -22.29 -29.20 -9.08
C LYS A 393 -22.25 -30.42 -9.98
#